data_AF-A0A2G6N4S1-F1
#
_entry.id   AF-A0A2G6N4S1-F1
#
_cell.length_a   1.000
_cell.length_b   1.000
_cell.length_c   1.000
_cell.angle_alpha   90.00
_cell.angle_beta   90.00
_cell.angle_gamma   90.00
#
_symmetry.space_group_name_H-M   'P 1'
#
loop_
_entity.id
_entity.type
_entity.pdbx_description
1 polymer ?
#
loop_
_entity_poly.entity_id
_entity_poly.type
_entity_poly.pdbx_seq_one_letter_code
_entity_poly.pdbx_strand_id
1 'polypeptide(L)'
;MSLKKLFSYIFVVFTILLVCMGVISFLLLKNLGHLENEQQKRYLSYMAADEFRQSSQDLTRLARTYASTGDPVYETMYNDVIAVRSGKKARPDGRTISLTQIMKDLGFTAEEFALLDEAYAKSKGLVATEVKAMNAVKGLFDDGSGHYVKGAEPNMSLARELMFNQQYHEHIKEIMTPVNQFFSRLDNRTKTSCDKLKAKANLYMNMSIAIIVLIFMVLLKFKWVKMD
;
A
#
# COMPACT_ATOMS: atom_id res chain seq x y z
N MET A 1 61.54 -21.12 -7.95
CA MET A 1 60.72 -21.12 -6.71
C MET A 1 60.39 -22.57 -6.35
N SER A 2 60.53 -23.02 -5.11
CA SER A 2 60.26 -24.44 -4.80
C SER A 2 58.76 -24.76 -4.93
N LEU A 3 58.43 -25.97 -5.40
CA LEU A 3 57.06 -26.44 -5.58
C LEU A 3 56.18 -26.22 -4.33
N LYS A 4 56.78 -26.37 -3.14
CA LYS A 4 56.11 -26.16 -1.84
C LYS A 4 55.66 -24.71 -1.62
N LYS A 5 56.48 -23.72 -2.01
CA LYS A 5 56.12 -22.29 -1.88
C LYS A 5 54.98 -21.94 -2.83
N LEU A 6 55.02 -22.44 -4.07
CA LEU A 6 53.95 -22.24 -5.05
C LEU A 6 52.60 -22.79 -4.55
N PHE A 7 52.62 -24.01 -4.00
CA PHE A 7 51.43 -24.64 -3.44
C PHE A 7 50.85 -23.85 -2.27
N SER A 8 51.69 -23.33 -1.38
CA SER A 8 51.25 -22.51 -0.26
C SER A 8 50.56 -21.23 -0.71
N TYR A 9 51.06 -20.54 -1.75
CA TYR A 9 50.42 -19.31 -2.24
C TYR A 9 49.06 -19.58 -2.90
N ILE A 10 48.96 -20.62 -3.72
CA ILE A 10 47.68 -21.00 -4.36
C ILE A 10 46.64 -21.36 -3.30
N PHE A 11 47.05 -22.14 -2.29
CA PHE A 11 46.17 -22.51 -1.19
C PHE A 11 45.66 -21.28 -0.45
N VAL A 12 46.54 -20.33 -0.09
CA VAL A 12 46.16 -19.07 0.57
C VAL A 12 45.18 -18.27 -0.30
N VAL A 13 45.45 -18.11 -1.61
CA VAL A 13 44.56 -17.39 -2.52
C VAL A 13 43.19 -18.07 -2.62
N PHE A 14 43.16 -19.40 -2.75
CA PHE A 14 41.92 -20.16 -2.80
C PHE A 14 41.11 -20.03 -1.50
N THR A 15 41.77 -20.12 -0.34
CA THR A 15 41.13 -19.89 0.96
C THR A 15 40.55 -18.48 1.05
N ILE A 16 41.28 -17.45 0.61
CA ILE A 16 40.78 -16.07 0.59
C ILE A 16 39.54 -15.95 -0.32
N LEU A 17 39.57 -16.53 -1.52
CA LEU A 17 38.42 -16.50 -2.45
C LEU A 17 37.19 -17.19 -1.85
N LEU A 18 37.38 -18.33 -1.16
CA LEU A 18 36.28 -19.01 -0.46
C LEU A 18 35.72 -18.19 0.69
N VAL A 19 36.57 -17.53 1.49
CA VAL A 19 36.10 -16.64 2.56
C VAL A 19 35.34 -15.45 1.97
N CYS A 20 35.85 -14.82 0.92
CA CYS A 20 35.15 -13.74 0.21
C CYS A 20 33.79 -14.19 -0.33
N MET A 21 33.72 -15.40 -0.93
CA MET A 21 32.48 -16.00 -1.39
C MET A 21 31.48 -16.15 -0.24
N GLY A 22 31.91 -16.72 0.90
CA GLY A 22 31.07 -16.88 2.08
C GLY A 22 30.53 -15.55 2.61
N VAL A 23 31.37 -14.51 2.65
CA VAL A 23 30.97 -13.16 3.06
C VAL A 23 29.93 -12.56 2.10
N ILE A 24 30.16 -12.64 0.79
CA ILE A 24 29.21 -12.10 -0.20
C ILE A 24 27.88 -12.86 -0.17
N SER A 25 27.93 -14.19 -0.04
CA SER A 25 26.72 -15.02 0.13
C SER A 25 25.94 -14.61 1.38
N PHE A 26 26.61 -14.36 2.50
CA PHE A 26 25.96 -13.87 3.71
C PHE A 26 25.31 -12.48 3.51
N LEU A 27 26.03 -11.55 2.86
CA LEU A 27 25.50 -10.22 2.53
C LEU A 27 24.30 -10.28 1.57
N LEU A 28 24.34 -11.20 0.59
CA LEU A 28 23.23 -11.47 -0.32
C LEU A 28 22.00 -11.97 0.43
N LEU A 29 22.14 -12.98 1.28
CA LEU A 29 21.03 -13.51 2.07
C LEU A 29 20.41 -12.45 2.98
N LYS A 30 21.24 -11.64 3.66
CA LYS A 30 20.75 -10.51 4.46
C LYS A 30 19.97 -9.51 3.62
N ASN A 31 20.49 -9.17 2.43
CA ASN A 31 19.83 -8.24 1.51
C ASN A 31 18.51 -8.79 0.94
N LEU A 32 18.43 -10.10 0.68
CA LEU A 32 17.18 -10.75 0.26
C LEU A 32 16.11 -10.70 1.36
N GLY A 33 16.48 -10.92 2.63
CA GLY A 33 15.54 -10.74 3.74
C GLY A 33 15.04 -9.28 3.88
N HIS A 34 15.90 -8.30 3.66
CA HIS A 34 15.46 -6.90 3.57
C HIS A 34 14.51 -6.65 2.39
N LEU A 35 14.78 -7.24 1.23
CA LEU A 35 13.92 -7.12 0.05
C LEU A 35 12.54 -7.72 0.30
N GLU A 36 12.47 -8.89 0.92
CA GLU A 36 11.22 -9.55 1.30
C GLU A 36 10.38 -8.66 2.23
N ASN A 37 11.01 -8.09 3.27
CA ASN A 37 10.33 -7.17 4.17
C ASN A 37 9.79 -5.93 3.45
N GLU A 38 10.54 -5.32 2.54
CA GLU A 38 10.08 -4.17 1.75
C GLU A 38 8.98 -4.54 0.76
N GLN A 39 8.99 -5.76 0.20
CA GLN A 39 7.90 -6.27 -0.63
C GLN A 39 6.62 -6.49 0.19
N GLN A 40 6.74 -7.04 1.40
CA GLN A 40 5.60 -7.21 2.30
C GLN A 40 5.01 -5.87 2.70
N LYS A 41 5.86 -4.89 3.08
CA LYS A 41 5.40 -3.51 3.36
C LYS A 41 4.70 -2.91 2.15
N ARG A 42 5.27 -3.03 0.94
CA ARG A 42 4.64 -2.56 -0.30
C ARG A 42 3.25 -3.16 -0.49
N TYR A 43 3.09 -4.46 -0.29
CA TYR A 43 1.81 -5.15 -0.38
C TYR A 43 0.81 -4.61 0.66
N LEU A 44 1.20 -4.55 1.94
CA LEU A 44 0.33 -4.07 3.01
C LEU A 44 -0.05 -2.59 2.83
N SER A 45 0.88 -1.76 2.37
CA SER A 45 0.60 -0.37 2.04
C SER A 45 -0.40 -0.23 0.90
N TYR A 46 -0.28 -1.06 -0.15
CA TYR A 46 -1.28 -1.09 -1.21
C TYR A 46 -2.65 -1.53 -0.70
N MET A 47 -2.72 -2.56 0.16
CA MET A 47 -3.98 -3.01 0.76
C MET A 47 -4.65 -1.92 1.61
N ALA A 48 -3.87 -1.19 2.43
CA ALA A 48 -4.40 -0.07 3.22
C ALA A 48 -4.87 1.09 2.33
N ALA A 49 -4.11 1.41 1.29
CA ALA A 49 -4.51 2.40 0.27
C ALA A 49 -5.81 1.99 -0.44
N ASP A 50 -5.92 0.72 -0.80
CA ASP A 50 -7.09 0.19 -1.48
C ASP A 50 -8.32 0.16 -0.57
N GLU A 51 -8.17 -0.17 0.71
CA GLU A 51 -9.25 -0.06 1.69
C GLU A 51 -9.80 1.37 1.76
N PHE A 52 -8.95 2.41 1.68
CA PHE A 52 -9.42 3.80 1.64
C PHE A 52 -10.33 4.04 0.43
N ARG A 53 -9.87 3.64 -0.76
CA ARG A 53 -10.63 3.77 -2.01
C ARG A 53 -11.94 2.98 -1.96
N GLN A 54 -11.89 1.72 -1.55
CA GLN A 54 -13.05 0.85 -1.44
C GLN A 54 -14.06 1.40 -0.43
N SER A 55 -13.61 1.81 0.76
CA SER A 55 -14.50 2.39 1.77
C SER A 55 -15.22 3.64 1.25
N SER A 56 -14.54 4.49 0.47
CA SER A 56 -15.18 5.65 -0.16
C SER A 56 -16.25 5.24 -1.17
N GLN A 57 -15.98 4.22 -1.99
CA GLN A 57 -16.93 3.70 -2.97
C GLN A 57 -18.13 3.01 -2.29
N ASP A 58 -17.88 2.29 -1.21
CA ASP A 58 -18.92 1.65 -0.40
C ASP A 58 -19.84 2.66 0.26
N LEU A 59 -19.31 3.75 0.81
CA LEU A 59 -20.13 4.83 1.36
C LEU A 59 -21.11 5.38 0.31
N THR A 60 -20.61 5.74 -0.87
CA THR A 60 -21.46 6.20 -1.99
C THR A 60 -22.47 5.16 -2.43
N ARG A 61 -22.05 3.89 -2.57
CA ARG A 61 -22.94 2.79 -2.96
C ARG A 61 -24.05 2.58 -1.94
N LEU A 62 -23.70 2.49 -0.66
CA LEU A 62 -24.64 2.23 0.44
C LEU A 62 -25.61 3.41 0.63
N ALA A 63 -25.12 4.65 0.57
CA ALA A 63 -25.98 5.84 0.61
C ALA A 63 -26.98 5.84 -0.56
N ARG A 64 -26.55 5.48 -1.78
CA ARG A 64 -27.44 5.37 -2.95
C ARG A 64 -28.48 4.28 -2.79
N THR A 65 -28.06 3.10 -2.32
CA THR A 65 -28.97 1.98 -2.10
C THR A 65 -29.97 2.30 -1.00
N TYR A 66 -29.57 2.97 0.08
CA TYR A 66 -30.50 3.43 1.10
C TYR A 66 -31.49 4.47 0.55
N ALA A 67 -30.99 5.48 -0.17
CA ALA A 67 -31.82 6.51 -0.79
C ALA A 67 -32.86 5.96 -1.79
N SER A 68 -32.56 4.86 -2.48
CA SER A 68 -33.49 4.24 -3.42
C SER A 68 -34.47 3.27 -2.77
N THR A 69 -34.06 2.53 -1.74
CA THR A 69 -34.83 1.43 -1.14
C THR A 69 -35.55 1.82 0.15
N GLY A 70 -34.98 2.71 0.95
CA GLY A 70 -35.43 3.02 2.30
C GLY A 70 -35.09 1.95 3.34
N ASP A 71 -34.38 0.89 2.99
CA ASP A 71 -34.06 -0.21 3.90
C ASP A 71 -32.94 0.19 4.89
N PRO A 72 -33.23 0.27 6.20
CA PRO A 72 -32.28 0.75 7.21
C PRO A 72 -31.01 -0.11 7.36
N VAL A 73 -30.99 -1.34 6.80
CA VAL A 73 -29.77 -2.16 6.76
C VAL A 73 -28.64 -1.42 6.06
N TYR A 74 -28.91 -0.70 4.97
CA TYR A 74 -27.88 0.00 4.20
C TYR A 74 -27.32 1.22 4.95
N GLU A 75 -28.15 1.95 5.70
CA GLU A 75 -27.67 3.02 6.59
C GLU A 75 -26.80 2.45 7.72
N THR A 76 -27.19 1.30 8.27
CA THR A 76 -26.40 0.60 9.29
C THR A 76 -25.03 0.21 8.73
N MET A 77 -24.99 -0.38 7.52
CA MET A 77 -23.74 -0.73 6.84
C MET A 77 -22.89 0.52 6.52
N TYR A 78 -23.50 1.64 6.12
CA TYR A 78 -22.79 2.91 5.89
C TYR A 78 -22.08 3.38 7.16
N ASN A 79 -22.79 3.40 8.28
CA ASN A 79 -22.24 3.78 9.57
C ASN A 79 -21.17 2.80 10.06
N ASP A 80 -21.32 1.51 9.78
CA ASP A 80 -20.31 0.49 10.09
C ASP A 80 -19.00 0.72 9.32
N VAL A 81 -19.07 1.08 8.03
CA VAL A 81 -17.87 1.43 7.25
C VAL A 81 -17.12 2.60 7.88
N ILE A 82 -17.84 3.65 8.30
CA ILE A 82 -17.24 4.79 9.03
C ILE A 82 -16.63 4.34 10.35
N ALA A 83 -17.34 3.50 11.11
CA ALA A 83 -16.88 3.03 12.41
C ALA A 83 -15.62 2.16 12.29
N VAL A 84 -15.54 1.25 11.32
CA VAL A 84 -14.34 0.44 11.06
C VAL A 84 -13.18 1.31 10.62
N ARG A 85 -13.40 2.24 9.67
CA ARG A 85 -12.34 3.13 9.16
C ARG A 85 -11.75 4.02 10.24
N SER A 86 -12.60 4.52 11.15
CA SER A 86 -12.20 5.37 12.28
C SER A 86 -11.65 4.59 13.48
N GLY A 87 -11.67 3.25 13.44
CA GLY A 87 -11.22 2.41 14.56
C GLY A 87 -12.18 2.40 15.75
N LYS A 88 -13.47 2.72 15.54
CA LYS A 88 -14.54 2.61 16.54
C LYS A 88 -15.22 1.24 16.54
N LYS A 89 -15.11 0.50 15.44
CA LYS A 89 -15.56 -0.90 15.29
C LYS A 89 -14.37 -1.77 14.89
N ALA A 90 -14.35 -3.00 15.38
CA ALA A 90 -13.30 -3.96 15.04
C ALA A 90 -13.30 -4.27 13.54
N ARG A 91 -12.10 -4.40 12.99
CA ARG A 91 -11.85 -4.86 11.62
C ARG A 91 -12.10 -6.37 11.50
N PRO A 92 -12.21 -6.92 10.28
CA PRO A 92 -12.40 -8.37 10.08
C PRO A 92 -11.32 -9.25 10.72
N ASP A 93 -10.12 -8.70 10.91
CA ASP A 93 -9.00 -9.37 11.59
C ASP A 93 -9.03 -9.23 13.14
N GLY A 94 -10.10 -8.64 13.68
CA GLY A 94 -10.32 -8.43 15.11
C GLY A 94 -9.67 -7.15 15.69
N ARG A 95 -8.86 -6.42 14.92
CA ARG A 95 -8.17 -5.23 15.44
C ARG A 95 -9.09 -4.00 15.47
N THR A 96 -9.00 -3.23 16.55
CA THR A 96 -9.68 -1.92 16.68
C THR A 96 -8.66 -0.81 16.46
N ILE A 97 -8.34 -0.56 15.20
CA ILE A 97 -7.33 0.43 14.77
C ILE A 97 -7.89 1.23 13.59
N SER A 98 -7.59 2.52 13.52
CA SER A 98 -8.05 3.34 12.39
C SER A 98 -7.22 3.08 11.13
N LEU A 99 -7.81 3.29 9.96
CA LEU A 99 -7.08 3.14 8.69
C LEU A 99 -5.90 4.11 8.62
N THR A 100 -6.10 5.34 9.10
CA THR A 100 -5.05 6.34 9.22
C THR A 100 -3.90 5.87 10.09
N GLN A 101 -4.17 5.17 11.21
CA GLN A 101 -3.10 4.63 12.05
C GLN A 101 -2.36 3.49 11.35
N ILE A 102 -3.06 2.58 10.65
CA ILE A 102 -2.41 1.54 9.84
C ILE A 102 -1.47 2.18 8.81
N MET A 103 -1.91 3.22 8.11
CA MET A 103 -1.09 3.93 7.13
C MET A 103 0.15 4.59 7.77
N LYS A 104 0.01 5.16 8.97
CA LYS A 104 1.15 5.70 9.74
C LYS A 104 2.15 4.61 10.12
N ASP A 105 1.66 3.47 10.61
CA ASP A 105 2.49 2.33 11.02
C ASP A 105 3.24 1.72 9.83
N LEU A 106 2.64 1.77 8.63
CA LEU A 106 3.27 1.38 7.35
C LEU A 106 4.19 2.45 6.77
N GLY A 107 4.35 3.59 7.45
CA GLY A 107 5.30 4.64 7.09
C GLY A 107 4.87 5.47 5.87
N PHE A 108 3.58 5.76 5.73
CA PHE A 108 3.10 6.69 4.71
C PHE A 108 3.67 8.09 4.94
N THR A 109 4.00 8.80 3.86
CA THR A 109 4.67 10.11 3.93
C THR A 109 3.66 11.24 4.12
N ALA A 110 4.15 12.41 4.56
CA ALA A 110 3.31 13.61 4.64
C ALA A 110 2.71 14.02 3.28
N GLU A 111 3.46 13.83 2.19
CA GLU A 111 2.95 14.08 0.82
C GLU A 111 1.82 13.13 0.43
N GLU A 112 1.94 11.84 0.81
CA GLU A 112 0.89 10.85 0.58
C GLU A 112 -0.37 11.18 1.39
N PHE A 113 -0.22 11.58 2.65
CA PHE A 113 -1.34 12.03 3.48
C PHE A 113 -1.98 13.32 2.96
N ALA A 114 -1.20 14.27 2.44
CA ALA A 114 -1.75 15.51 1.90
C ALA A 114 -2.72 15.28 0.74
N LEU A 115 -2.46 14.27 -0.11
CA LEU A 115 -3.38 13.87 -1.19
C LEU A 115 -4.65 13.21 -0.65
N LEU A 116 -4.54 12.40 0.41
CA LEU A 116 -5.71 11.83 1.08
C LEU A 116 -6.55 12.91 1.78
N ASP A 117 -5.90 13.91 2.39
CA ASP A 117 -6.55 15.06 3.01
C ASP A 117 -7.25 15.94 1.97
N GLU A 118 -6.64 16.11 0.79
CA GLU A 118 -7.29 16.79 -0.34
C GLU A 118 -8.53 16.01 -0.81
N ALA A 119 -8.42 14.69 -0.99
CA ALA A 119 -9.56 13.85 -1.34
C ALA A 119 -10.69 13.95 -0.30
N TYR A 120 -10.34 13.95 0.99
CA TYR A 120 -11.27 14.14 2.08
C TYR A 120 -11.93 15.53 2.03
N ALA A 121 -11.16 16.59 1.81
CA ALA A 121 -11.69 17.94 1.68
C ALA A 121 -12.69 18.07 0.52
N LYS A 122 -12.37 17.50 -0.65
CA LYS A 122 -13.29 17.43 -1.80
C LYS A 122 -14.55 16.61 -1.50
N SER A 123 -14.43 15.57 -0.67
CA SER A 123 -15.57 14.72 -0.31
C SER A 123 -16.61 15.39 0.58
N LYS A 124 -16.27 16.48 1.31
CA LYS A 124 -17.18 17.10 2.29
C LYS A 124 -18.54 17.49 1.69
N GLY A 125 -18.54 18.07 0.48
CA GLY A 125 -19.77 18.43 -0.22
C GLY A 125 -20.60 17.22 -0.65
N LEU A 126 -19.95 16.15 -1.10
CA LEU A 126 -20.59 14.89 -1.45
C LEU A 126 -21.23 14.25 -0.20
N VAL A 127 -20.48 14.15 0.90
CA VAL A 127 -20.96 13.58 2.17
C VAL A 127 -22.15 14.36 2.71
N ALA A 128 -22.13 15.70 2.65
CA ALA A 128 -23.28 16.50 3.04
C ALA A 128 -24.53 16.17 2.19
N THR A 129 -24.34 15.95 0.89
CA THR A 129 -25.41 15.51 -0.02
C THR A 129 -25.93 14.12 0.33
N GLU A 130 -25.04 13.18 0.63
CA GLU A 130 -25.39 11.83 1.08
C GLU A 130 -26.22 11.88 2.37
N VAL A 131 -25.72 12.58 3.40
CA VAL A 131 -26.42 12.75 4.68
C VAL A 131 -27.80 13.38 4.48
N LYS A 132 -27.91 14.41 3.63
CA LYS A 132 -29.20 15.03 3.29
C LYS A 132 -30.16 14.05 2.64
N ALA A 133 -29.69 13.25 1.69
CA ALA A 133 -30.51 12.23 1.03
C ALA A 133 -30.97 11.13 2.00
N MET A 134 -30.06 10.62 2.84
CA MET A 134 -30.39 9.61 3.85
C MET A 134 -31.38 10.16 4.89
N ASN A 135 -31.26 11.42 5.29
CA ASN A 135 -32.21 12.06 6.19
C ASN A 135 -33.58 12.31 5.54
N ALA A 136 -33.62 12.64 4.25
CA ALA A 136 -34.87 12.77 3.50
C ALA A 136 -35.69 11.47 3.47
N VAL A 137 -35.03 10.31 3.38
CA VAL A 137 -35.69 8.98 3.51
C VAL A 137 -36.38 8.83 4.87
N LYS A 138 -35.85 9.45 5.92
CA LYS A 138 -36.38 9.38 7.29
C LYS A 138 -37.42 10.47 7.59
N GLY A 139 -37.73 11.36 6.64
CA GLY A 139 -38.55 12.56 6.90
C GLY A 139 -37.85 13.59 7.79
N LEU A 140 -36.51 13.52 7.86
CA LEU A 140 -35.68 14.47 8.61
C LEU A 140 -35.13 15.52 7.66
N PHE A 141 -35.29 16.80 8.00
CA PHE A 141 -34.86 17.92 7.18
C PHE A 141 -34.05 18.91 7.99
N ASP A 142 -33.08 19.55 7.32
CA ASP A 142 -32.24 20.58 7.92
C ASP A 142 -33.10 21.81 8.28
N ASP A 143 -33.01 22.26 9.52
CA ASP A 143 -33.71 23.45 10.03
C ASP A 143 -33.00 24.77 9.69
N GLY A 144 -31.88 24.72 8.97
CA GLY A 144 -31.06 25.87 8.61
C GLY A 144 -29.97 26.20 9.64
N SER A 145 -29.94 25.49 10.77
CA SER A 145 -28.86 25.55 11.76
C SER A 145 -27.87 24.39 11.63
N GLY A 146 -28.11 23.46 10.68
CA GLY A 146 -27.34 22.23 10.51
C GLY A 146 -27.87 21.07 11.36
N HIS A 147 -29.00 21.25 12.04
CA HIS A 147 -29.70 20.21 12.77
C HIS A 147 -30.84 19.64 11.94
N TYR A 148 -30.95 18.31 11.94
CA TYR A 148 -32.03 17.63 11.24
C TYR A 148 -33.19 17.38 12.19
N VAL A 149 -34.32 18.02 11.91
CA VAL A 149 -35.55 17.89 12.69
C VAL A 149 -36.58 17.11 11.88
N LYS A 150 -37.51 16.45 12.60
CA LYS A 150 -38.65 15.80 11.95
C LYS A 150 -39.48 16.88 11.24
N GLY A 151 -39.49 16.83 9.92
CA GLY A 151 -40.24 17.77 9.09
C GLY A 151 -41.52 17.11 8.56
N ALA A 152 -41.58 16.92 7.25
CA ALA A 152 -42.69 16.27 6.55
C ALA A 152 -42.53 14.73 6.47
N GLU A 153 -43.43 14.08 5.73
CA GLU A 153 -43.31 12.67 5.37
C GLU A 153 -41.97 12.36 4.65
N PRO A 154 -41.46 11.12 4.76
CA PRO A 154 -40.33 10.63 3.96
C PRO A 154 -40.35 11.09 2.50
N ASN A 155 -39.26 11.70 2.03
CA ASN A 155 -39.13 12.19 0.67
C ASN A 155 -38.12 11.37 -0.15
N MET A 156 -38.59 10.21 -0.61
CA MET A 156 -37.82 9.28 -1.44
C MET A 156 -37.43 9.86 -2.80
N SER A 157 -38.27 10.73 -3.37
CA SER A 157 -37.99 11.36 -4.67
C SER A 157 -36.81 12.33 -4.57
N LEU A 158 -36.79 13.16 -3.53
CA LEU A 158 -35.65 14.04 -3.24
C LEU A 158 -34.38 13.24 -2.97
N ALA A 159 -34.46 12.16 -2.17
CA ALA A 159 -33.31 11.30 -1.89
C ALA A 159 -32.71 10.73 -3.19
N ARG A 160 -33.54 10.25 -4.11
CA ARG A 160 -33.10 9.77 -5.43
C ARG A 160 -32.54 10.91 -6.30
N GLU A 161 -33.18 12.07 -6.33
CA GLU A 161 -32.67 13.20 -7.12
C GLU A 161 -31.28 13.64 -6.66
N LEU A 162 -31.05 13.75 -5.34
CA LEU A 162 -29.76 14.15 -4.77
C LEU A 162 -28.63 13.15 -5.08
N MET A 163 -28.94 11.85 -5.06
CA MET A 163 -27.92 10.78 -5.16
C MET A 163 -27.58 10.36 -6.59
N PHE A 164 -28.46 10.70 -7.56
CA PHE A 164 -28.36 10.23 -8.93
C PHE A 164 -28.24 11.36 -9.98
N ASN A 165 -28.25 12.63 -9.56
CA ASN A 165 -28.01 13.75 -10.48
C ASN A 165 -26.57 13.81 -11.02
N GLN A 166 -26.36 14.63 -12.06
CA GLN A 166 -25.06 14.78 -12.71
C GLN A 166 -23.98 15.36 -11.77
N GLN A 167 -24.32 16.38 -10.97
CA GLN A 167 -23.38 17.04 -10.05
C GLN A 167 -22.78 16.05 -9.05
N TYR A 168 -23.59 15.14 -8.52
CA TYR A 168 -23.13 14.07 -7.63
C TYR A 168 -22.07 13.19 -8.31
N HIS A 169 -22.28 12.82 -9.58
CA HIS A 169 -21.33 12.01 -10.34
C HIS A 169 -20.03 12.76 -10.68
N GLU A 170 -20.11 14.07 -10.88
CA GLU A 170 -18.94 14.92 -11.11
C GLU A 170 -18.07 15.02 -9.85
N HIS A 171 -18.67 15.22 -8.68
CA HIS A 171 -17.94 15.24 -7.41
C HIS A 171 -17.20 13.93 -7.11
N ILE A 172 -17.77 12.77 -7.45
CA ILE A 172 -17.06 11.47 -7.31
C ILE A 172 -15.76 11.50 -8.13
N LYS A 173 -15.80 12.02 -9.36
CA LYS A 173 -14.59 12.09 -10.22
C LYS A 173 -13.54 13.00 -9.61
N GLU A 174 -13.94 14.16 -9.10
CA GLU A 174 -13.05 15.12 -8.44
C GLU A 174 -12.37 14.54 -7.21
N ILE A 175 -13.07 13.71 -6.43
CA ILE A 175 -12.50 13.00 -5.27
C ILE A 175 -11.49 11.94 -5.72
N MET A 176 -11.74 11.24 -6.82
CA MET A 176 -10.86 10.16 -7.28
C MET A 176 -9.55 10.67 -7.89
N THR A 177 -9.47 11.91 -8.36
CA THR A 177 -8.23 12.50 -8.88
C THR A 177 -7.07 12.49 -7.87
N PRO A 178 -7.18 13.11 -6.68
CA PRO A 178 -6.12 13.05 -5.67
C PRO A 178 -5.89 11.63 -5.14
N VAL A 179 -6.93 10.79 -5.08
CA VAL A 179 -6.77 9.36 -4.71
C VAL A 179 -5.87 8.64 -5.71
N ASN A 180 -6.09 8.81 -7.02
CA ASN A 180 -5.26 8.21 -8.06
C ASN A 180 -3.80 8.71 -8.00
N GLN A 181 -3.61 10.01 -7.77
CA GLN A 181 -2.28 10.60 -7.57
C GLN A 181 -1.59 10.00 -6.35
N PHE A 182 -2.32 9.81 -5.25
CA PHE A 182 -1.83 9.16 -4.04
C PHE A 182 -1.34 7.73 -4.33
N PHE A 183 -2.11 6.92 -5.07
CA PHE A 183 -1.68 5.58 -5.48
C PHE A 183 -0.39 5.62 -6.31
N SER A 184 -0.26 6.55 -7.26
CA SER A 184 0.97 6.70 -8.04
C SER A 184 2.17 7.08 -7.18
N ARG A 185 1.99 7.97 -6.19
CA ARG A 185 3.07 8.34 -5.25
C ARG A 185 3.50 7.16 -4.38
N LEU A 186 2.53 6.42 -3.84
CA LEU A 186 2.77 5.24 -3.03
C LEU A 186 3.50 4.13 -3.82
N ASP A 187 3.03 3.88 -5.05
CA ASP A 187 3.66 2.89 -5.92
C ASP A 187 5.12 3.26 -6.22
N ASN A 188 5.37 4.51 -6.60
CA ASN A 188 6.72 4.99 -6.91
C ASN A 188 7.66 4.89 -5.70
N ARG A 189 7.22 5.31 -4.51
CA ARG A 189 8.02 5.25 -3.29
C ARG A 189 8.41 3.83 -2.91
N THR A 190 7.41 2.94 -2.87
CA THR A 190 7.62 1.55 -2.46
C THR A 190 8.41 0.78 -3.51
N LYS A 191 8.17 1.04 -4.82
CA LYS A 191 8.93 0.46 -5.93
C LYS A 191 10.40 0.82 -5.83
N THR A 192 10.69 2.10 -5.60
CA THR A 192 12.07 2.60 -5.47
C THR A 192 12.83 1.89 -4.34
N SER A 193 12.16 1.62 -3.22
CA SER A 193 12.76 0.91 -2.07
C SER A 193 13.13 -0.55 -2.43
N CYS A 194 12.23 -1.26 -3.11
CA CYS A 194 12.48 -2.61 -3.61
C CYS A 194 13.57 -2.64 -4.69
N ASP A 195 13.54 -1.70 -5.65
CA ASP A 195 14.47 -1.68 -6.79
C ASP A 195 15.91 -1.43 -6.34
N LYS A 196 16.13 -0.61 -5.29
CA LYS A 196 17.45 -0.45 -4.64
C LYS A 196 17.99 -1.76 -4.08
N LEU A 197 17.16 -2.52 -3.37
CA LEU A 197 17.56 -3.80 -2.77
C LEU A 197 17.79 -4.87 -3.84
N LYS A 198 16.98 -4.89 -4.91
CA LYS A 198 17.20 -5.77 -6.07
C LYS A 198 18.51 -5.46 -6.78
N ALA A 199 18.81 -4.19 -7.02
CA ALA A 199 20.09 -3.78 -7.63
C ALA A 199 21.29 -4.25 -6.79
N LYS A 200 21.19 -4.13 -5.46
CA LYS A 200 22.21 -4.61 -4.53
C LYS A 200 22.33 -6.14 -4.52
N ALA A 201 21.22 -6.87 -4.60
CA ALA A 201 21.23 -8.33 -4.75
C ALA A 201 21.93 -8.76 -6.05
N ASN A 202 21.62 -8.09 -7.17
CA ASN A 202 22.27 -8.35 -8.46
C ASN A 202 23.77 -8.06 -8.42
N LEU A 203 24.19 -6.99 -7.75
CA LEU A 203 25.61 -6.71 -7.54
C LEU A 203 26.31 -7.86 -6.80
N TYR A 204 25.74 -8.33 -5.68
CA TYR A 204 26.30 -9.47 -4.95
C TYR A 204 26.31 -10.75 -5.76
N MET A 205 25.27 -11.02 -6.54
CA MET A 205 25.23 -12.17 -7.43
C MET A 205 26.31 -12.12 -8.51
N ASN A 206 26.52 -10.94 -9.14
CA ASN A 206 27.59 -10.74 -10.11
C ASN A 206 28.98 -10.93 -9.48
N MET A 207 29.20 -10.42 -8.27
CA MET A 207 30.45 -10.63 -7.53
C MET A 207 30.68 -12.13 -7.21
N SER A 208 29.66 -12.85 -6.78
CA SER A 208 29.72 -14.30 -6.54
C SER A 208 30.09 -15.07 -7.80
N ILE A 209 29.46 -14.75 -8.94
CA ILE A 209 29.79 -15.35 -10.24
C ILE A 209 31.26 -15.07 -10.61
N ALA A 210 31.72 -13.84 -10.45
CA ALA A 210 33.11 -13.47 -10.73
C ALA A 210 34.10 -14.27 -9.87
N ILE A 211 33.81 -14.47 -8.58
CA ILE A 211 34.65 -15.28 -7.68
C ILE A 211 34.65 -16.75 -8.09
N ILE A 212 33.51 -17.33 -8.48
CA ILE A 212 33.44 -18.71 -8.98
C ILE A 212 34.31 -18.88 -10.23
N VAL A 213 34.26 -17.92 -11.16
CA VAL A 213 35.10 -17.93 -12.37
C VAL A 213 36.58 -17.81 -12.01
N LEU A 214 36.95 -16.93 -11.06
CA LEU A 214 38.33 -16.80 -10.56
C LEU A 214 38.84 -18.09 -9.92
N ILE A 215 38.02 -18.74 -9.09
CA ILE A 215 38.33 -20.04 -8.49
C ILE A 215 38.61 -21.07 -9.60
N PHE A 216 37.75 -21.14 -10.61
CA PHE A 216 37.93 -22.07 -11.73
C PHE A 216 39.21 -21.79 -12.53
N MET A 217 39.54 -20.52 -12.78
CA MET A 217 40.79 -20.14 -13.45
C MET A 217 42.04 -20.52 -12.65
N VAL A 218 42.02 -20.35 -11.32
CA VAL A 218 43.12 -20.78 -10.43
C VAL A 218 43.29 -22.31 -10.49
N LEU A 219 42.20 -23.07 -10.50
CA LEU A 219 42.23 -24.53 -10.61
C LEU A 219 42.74 -25.02 -11.98
N LEU A 220 42.33 -24.36 -13.07
CA LEU A 220 42.83 -24.68 -14.43
C LEU A 220 44.34 -24.40 -14.57
N LYS A 221 44.80 -23.24 -14.09
CA LYS A 221 46.24 -22.90 -14.07
C LYS A 221 47.03 -23.91 -13.24
N PHE A 222 46.49 -24.36 -12.12
CA PHE A 222 47.10 -25.41 -11.30
C PHE A 222 47.25 -26.74 -12.05
N LYS A 223 46.20 -27.18 -12.76
CA LYS A 223 46.25 -28.43 -13.56
C LYS A 223 47.32 -28.37 -14.65
N TRP A 224 47.46 -27.22 -15.31
CA TRP A 224 48.43 -27.00 -16.38
C TRP A 224 49.89 -27.05 -15.87
N VAL A 225 50.21 -26.35 -14.76
CA VAL A 225 51.56 -26.36 -14.16
C VAL A 225 52.00 -27.75 -13.68
N LYS A 226 51.06 -28.68 -13.41
CA LYS A 226 51.37 -30.05 -13.01
C LYS A 226 51.65 -30.98 -14.20
N MET A 227 51.33 -30.58 -15.43
CA MET A 227 51.57 -31.37 -16.65
C MET A 227 52.95 -31.12 -17.27
N ASP A 228 53.61 -30.02 -16.91
CA ASP A 228 55.00 -29.69 -17.26
C ASP A 228 55.98 -30.14 -16.17
#